data_AF-A0A351CFV8-F1
#
_entry.id   AF-A0A351CFV8-F1
#
_cell.length_a   1.000
_cell.length_b   1.000
_cell.length_c   1.000
_cell.angle_alpha   90.00
_cell.angle_beta   90.00
_cell.angle_gamma   90.00
#
_symmetry.space_group_name_H-M   'P 1'
#
loop_
_entity.id
_entity.type
_entity.pdbx_description
1 polymer ?
#
loop_
_entity_poly.entity_id
_entity_poly.type
_entity_poly.pdbx_seq_one_letter_code
_entity_poly.pdbx_strand_id
1 'polypeptide(L)'
;MKRFKVKLHGKNFLLNLDGELKKFGFYATKFVKAENPKEAEKIAIILIHQNPNLRDTVLNEKADRPTINLEEIKEVNFLKFLAQKSTTGFTFYPEDEE
;
A
#
# COMPACT_ATOMS: atom_id res chain seq x y z
N MET A 1 -12.32 -10.10 15.96
CA MET A 1 -11.26 -9.89 14.93
C MET A 1 -11.16 -10.99 13.87
N LYS A 2 -11.62 -10.64 12.67
CA LYS A 2 -11.41 -11.37 11.42
C LYS A 2 -10.04 -11.07 10.82
N ARG A 3 -9.66 -11.78 9.76
CA ARG A 3 -8.37 -11.63 9.07
C ARG A 3 -8.62 -11.28 7.62
N PHE A 4 -7.96 -10.23 7.15
CA PHE A 4 -8.18 -9.71 5.81
C PHE A 4 -6.88 -9.66 5.01
N LYS A 5 -6.99 -10.00 3.73
CA LYS A 5 -6.04 -9.64 2.69
C LYS A 5 -6.57 -8.38 2.02
N VAL A 6 -5.78 -7.32 2.06
CA VAL A 6 -6.10 -6.01 1.48
C VAL A 6 -5.07 -5.71 0.40
N LYS A 7 -5.53 -5.48 -0.83
CA LYS A 7 -4.72 -4.96 -1.93
C LYS A 7 -5.04 -3.50 -2.13
N LEU A 8 -4.01 -2.68 -2.19
CA LEU A 8 -4.08 -1.25 -2.35
C LEU A 8 -3.27 -0.84 -3.57
N HIS A 9 -3.76 0.16 -4.29
CA HIS A 9 -3.08 0.79 -5.41
C HIS A 9 -2.74 2.22 -5.05
N GLY A 10 -1.46 2.49 -4.84
CA GLY A 10 -0.93 3.83 -4.70
C GLY A 10 -0.62 4.42 -6.08
N LYS A 11 -0.99 5.67 -6.30
CA LYS A 11 -0.65 6.44 -7.50
C LYS A 11 -0.05 7.79 -7.15
N ASN A 12 0.73 8.32 -8.08
CA ASN A 12 1.30 9.66 -8.01
C ASN A 12 2.21 9.83 -6.77
N PHE A 13 3.08 8.87 -6.49
CA PHE A 13 4.09 8.98 -5.43
C PHE A 13 5.41 9.43 -6.04
N LEU A 14 5.92 10.60 -5.62
CA LEU A 14 7.19 11.13 -6.10
C LEU A 14 8.36 10.49 -5.34
N LEU A 15 8.83 9.33 -5.79
CA LEU A 15 9.84 8.53 -5.08
C LEU A 15 11.24 8.73 -5.68
N ASN A 16 12.25 8.60 -4.82
CA ASN A 16 13.66 8.50 -5.23
C ASN A 16 14.18 7.09 -4.94
N LEU A 17 13.93 6.15 -5.86
CA LEU A 17 14.33 4.74 -5.71
C LEU A 17 15.71 4.45 -6.32
N ASP A 18 16.06 5.11 -7.43
CA ASP A 18 17.28 4.85 -8.22
C ASP A 18 18.25 6.04 -8.24
N GLY A 19 18.13 6.97 -7.28
CA GLY A 19 18.88 8.23 -7.26
C GLY A 19 18.22 9.37 -8.04
N GLU A 20 17.17 9.06 -8.82
CA GLU A 20 16.35 10.03 -9.55
C GLU A 20 14.95 10.14 -8.95
N LEU A 21 14.48 11.38 -8.79
CA LEU A 21 13.13 11.67 -8.32
C LEU A 21 12.14 11.53 -9.48
N LYS A 22 11.27 10.52 -9.42
CA LYS A 22 10.27 10.21 -10.47
C LYS A 22 8.92 9.87 -9.86
N LYS A 23 7.86 9.96 -10.67
CA LYS A 23 6.55 9.51 -10.24
C LYS A 23 6.42 8.01 -10.39
N PHE A 24 6.01 7.37 -9.30
CA PHE A 24 5.73 5.95 -9.26
C PHE A 24 4.32 5.71 -8.75
N GLY A 25 3.70 4.69 -9.32
CA GLY A 25 2.59 4.01 -8.68
C GLY A 25 3.08 2.71 -8.04
N PHE A 26 2.26 2.12 -7.19
CA PHE A 26 2.56 0.82 -6.61
C PHE A 26 1.32 0.00 -6.29
N TYR A 27 1.50 -1.32 -6.33
CA TYR A 27 0.57 -2.26 -5.71
C TYR A 27 1.14 -2.75 -4.38
N ALA A 28 0.31 -2.73 -3.35
CA ALA A 28 0.66 -3.21 -2.03
C ALA A 28 -0.35 -4.24 -1.55
N THR A 29 0.15 -5.37 -1.03
CA THR A 29 -0.69 -6.36 -0.35
C THR A 29 -0.39 -6.36 1.14
N LYS A 30 -1.41 -6.17 1.97
CA LYS A 30 -1.32 -6.19 3.44
C LYS A 30 -2.26 -7.23 4.03
N PHE A 31 -1.78 -7.90 5.08
CA PHE A 31 -2.56 -8.84 5.85
C PHE A 31 -2.80 -8.26 7.24
N VAL A 32 -4.06 -7.95 7.55
CA VAL A 32 -4.43 -7.26 8.79
C VAL A 32 -5.51 -8.01 9.56
N LYS A 33 -5.57 -7.79 10.87
CA LYS A 33 -6.70 -8.20 11.71
C LYS A 33 -7.58 -6.99 11.93
N ALA A 34 -8.90 -7.16 11.79
CA ALA A 34 -9.90 -6.11 11.98
C ALA A 34 -11.26 -6.72 12.30
N GLU A 35 -12.22 -5.94 12.79
CA GLU A 35 -13.59 -6.41 13.01
C GLU A 35 -14.39 -6.45 11.71
N ASN A 36 -14.13 -5.55 10.77
CA ASN A 36 -14.84 -5.45 9.50
C ASN A 36 -13.94 -5.00 8.33
N PRO A 37 -14.39 -5.13 7.07
CA PRO A 37 -13.60 -4.75 5.90
C PRO A 37 -13.17 -3.28 5.89
N LYS A 38 -14.06 -2.35 6.30
CA LYS A 38 -13.75 -0.91 6.33
C LYS A 38 -12.63 -0.58 7.31
N GLU A 39 -12.61 -1.24 8.46
CA GLU A 39 -11.53 -1.11 9.43
C GLU A 39 -10.22 -1.72 8.92
N ALA A 40 -10.28 -2.87 8.25
CA ALA A 40 -9.10 -3.50 7.64
C ALA A 40 -8.45 -2.61 6.55
N GLU A 41 -9.25 -1.96 5.71
CA GLU A 41 -8.77 -0.98 4.75
C GLU A 41 -8.03 0.17 5.43
N LYS A 42 -8.64 0.80 6.46
CA LYS A 42 -8.00 1.88 7.22
C LYS A 42 -6.67 1.46 7.83
N ILE A 43 -6.62 0.29 8.46
CA ILE A 43 -5.39 -0.25 9.05
C ILE A 43 -4.33 -0.47 7.95
N ALA A 44 -4.72 -1.04 6.80
CA ALA A 44 -3.80 -1.28 5.69
C ALA A 44 -3.22 0.02 5.13
N ILE A 45 -4.02 1.08 4.98
CA ILE A 45 -3.57 2.41 4.54
C ILE A 45 -2.59 3.02 5.57
N ILE A 46 -2.90 2.95 6.87
CA ILE A 46 -1.99 3.43 7.92
C ILE A 46 -0.64 2.70 7.85
N LEU A 47 -0.65 1.37 7.67
CA LEU A 47 0.58 0.57 7.53
C LEU A 47 1.39 0.91 6.28
N ILE A 48 0.75 1.40 5.21
CA ILE A 48 1.45 1.91 4.03
C ILE A 48 2.15 3.23 4.36
N HIS A 49 1.45 4.18 4.99
CA HIS A 49 2.04 5.47 5.38
C HIS A 49 3.15 5.36 6.42
N GLN A 50 3.14 4.31 7.25
CA GLN A 50 4.21 4.02 8.20
C GLN A 50 5.45 3.39 7.55
N ASN A 51 5.38 2.98 6.27
CA ASN A 51 6.54 2.42 5.60
C ASN A 51 7.59 3.53 5.36
N PRO A 52 8.84 3.38 5.85
CA PRO A 52 9.88 4.40 5.69
C PRO A 52 10.10 4.82 4.23
N ASN A 53 10.07 3.86 3.31
CA ASN A 53 10.28 4.09 1.87
C ASN A 53 9.17 4.95 1.24
N LEU A 54 8.00 5.06 1.89
CA LEU A 54 6.89 5.90 1.46
C LEU A 54 6.73 7.16 2.33
N ARG A 55 7.16 7.11 3.59
CA ARG A 55 7.01 8.21 4.54
C ARG A 55 7.95 9.37 4.23
N ASP A 56 9.21 9.06 3.93
CA ASP A 56 10.25 10.06 3.71
C ASP A 56 10.30 10.54 2.24
N THR A 57 9.46 9.95 1.39
CA THR A 57 9.44 10.14 -0.06
C THR A 57 8.17 10.83 -0.56
N VAL A 58 7.18 11.16 0.28
CA VAL A 58 6.13 12.10 -0.16
C VAL A 58 6.72 13.52 -0.18
N LEU A 59 7.49 13.80 -1.22
CA LEU A 59 7.99 15.14 -1.59
C LEU A 59 6.98 15.90 -2.47
N ASN A 60 5.82 15.30 -2.75
CA ASN A 60 4.79 15.88 -3.58
C ASN A 60 4.36 17.27 -3.07
N GLU A 61 4.22 18.22 -3.99
CA GLU A 61 3.56 19.48 -3.71
C GLU A 61 2.09 19.27 -3.34
N LYS A 62 1.52 20.15 -2.50
CA LYS A 62 0.13 20.03 -2.01
C LYS A 62 -0.93 19.99 -3.12
N ALA A 63 -0.59 20.48 -4.32
CA ALA A 63 -1.44 20.48 -5.51
C ALA A 63 -1.51 19.10 -6.19
N ASP A 64 -0.54 18.23 -5.95
CA ASP A 64 -0.36 16.97 -6.67
C ASP A 64 -0.27 15.79 -5.69
N ARG A 65 -1.34 15.58 -4.92
CA ARG A 65 -1.31 14.65 -3.78
C ARG A 65 -1.23 13.19 -4.24
N PRO A 66 -0.45 12.35 -3.55
CA PRO A 66 -0.50 10.91 -3.77
C PRO A 66 -1.89 10.39 -3.37
N THR A 67 -2.36 9.37 -4.08
CA THR A 67 -3.65 8.71 -3.81
C THR A 67 -3.43 7.23 -3.54
N ILE A 68 -4.20 6.66 -2.61
CA ILE A 68 -4.20 5.23 -2.32
C ILE A 68 -5.64 4.76 -2.42
N ASN A 69 -5.92 3.86 -3.35
CA ASN A 69 -7.23 3.30 -3.59
C ASN A 69 -7.27 1.83 -3.18
N LEU A 70 -8.45 1.37 -2.76
CA LEU A 70 -8.70 -0.03 -2.50
C LEU A 70 -8.96 -0.78 -3.81
N GLU A 71 -8.10 -1.76 -4.10
CA GLU A 71 -8.28 -2.67 -5.24
C GLU A 71 -9.12 -3.89 -4.85
N GLU A 72 -8.75 -4.53 -3.73
CA GLU A 72 -9.37 -5.79 -3.33
C GLU A 72 -9.31 -5.95 -1.82
N ILE A 73 -10.42 -6.36 -1.21
CA ILE A 73 -10.45 -6.80 0.18
C ILE A 73 -11.14 -8.14 0.30
N LYS A 74 -10.47 -9.10 0.93
CA LYS A 74 -11.02 -10.45 1.15
C LYS A 74 -10.73 -10.93 2.55
N GLU A 75 -11.73 -11.50 3.20
CA GLU A 75 -11.52 -12.27 4.43
C GLU A 75 -10.75 -13.55 4.10
N VAL A 76 -9.79 -13.90 4.94
CA VAL A 76 -8.93 -15.08 4.77
C VAL A 76 -8.90 -15.90 6.05
N ASN A 77 -8.74 -17.22 5.91
CA ASN A 77 -8.59 -18.10 7.06
C ASN A 77 -7.24 -17.92 7.76
N PHE A 78 -7.11 -18.52 8.95
CA PHE A 78 -5.92 -18.38 9.80
C PHE A 78 -4.64 -18.92 9.13
N LEU A 79 -4.71 -20.08 8.49
CA LEU A 79 -3.56 -20.72 7.86
C LEU A 79 -2.99 -19.87 6.72
N LYS A 80 -3.87 -19.38 5.83
CA LYS A 80 -3.49 -18.49 4.72
C LYS A 80 -2.93 -17.17 5.23
N PHE A 81 -3.53 -16.61 6.29
CA PHE A 81 -3.04 -15.40 6.92
C PHE A 81 -1.62 -15.59 7.47
N LEU A 82 -1.35 -16.66 8.22
CA LEU A 82 -0.02 -16.91 8.79
C LEU A 82 1.04 -17.13 7.71
N ALA A 83 0.73 -17.92 6.68
CA ALA A 83 1.65 -18.22 5.60
C ALA A 83 2.07 -16.97 4.80
N GLN A 84 1.17 -15.98 4.68
CA GLN A 84 1.38 -14.80 3.84
C GLN A 84 1.62 -13.50 4.64
N LYS A 85 1.55 -13.56 5.98
CA LYS A 85 1.71 -12.37 6.84
C LYS A 85 3.08 -11.71 6.65
N SER A 86 4.12 -12.50 6.40
CA SER A 86 5.48 -12.00 6.16
C SER A 86 5.67 -11.47 4.73
N THR A 87 4.78 -11.81 3.80
CA THR A 87 4.86 -11.42 2.39
C THR A 87 4.18 -10.06 2.16
N THR A 88 4.62 -9.04 2.88
CA THR A 88 4.19 -7.66 2.63
C THR A 88 5.09 -7.03 1.59
N GLY A 89 4.81 -7.27 0.32
CA GLY A 89 5.53 -6.69 -0.82
C GLY A 89 4.89 -5.39 -1.32
N PHE A 90 5.73 -4.49 -1.81
CA PHE A 90 5.35 -3.42 -2.72
C PHE A 90 5.86 -3.78 -4.11
N THR A 91 5.05 -3.53 -5.13
CA THR A 91 5.45 -3.61 -6.53
C THR A 91 5.29 -2.24 -7.12
N PHE A 92 6.41 -1.55 -7.34
CA PHE A 92 6.46 -0.20 -7.90
C PHE A 92 6.51 -0.26 -9.44
N TYR A 93 5.94 0.75 -10.09
CA TYR A 93 6.02 0.95 -11.54
C TYR A 93 6.12 2.46 -11.83
N PRO A 94 6.89 2.88 -12.85
CA PRO A 94 6.98 4.29 -13.24
C PRO A 94 5.64 4.77 -13.83
N GLU A 95 5.18 5.96 -13.46
CA GLU A 95 3.97 6.59 -14.05
C GLU A 95 4.28 7.48 -15.25
N ASP A 96 5.56 7.81 -15.47
CA ASP A 96 6.01 8.73 -16.52
C ASP A 96 6.24 8.05 -17.89
N GLU A 97 5.92 6.75 -18.05
CA GLU A 97 6.07 5.97 -19.30
C GLU A 97 4.74 5.79 -20.09
N GLU A 98 3.84 6.78 -20.07
CA GLU A 98 2.64 6.80 -20.94
C GLU A 98 2.80 7.69 -22.18
#